data_AF-A0A2D7JWA3-F1
#
_entry.id   AF-A0A2D7JWA3-F1
#
_cell.length_a   1.000
_cell.length_b   1.000
_cell.length_c   1.000
_cell.angle_alpha   90.00
_cell.angle_beta   90.00
_cell.angle_gamma   90.00
#
_symmetry.space_group_name_H-M   'P 1'
#
loop_
_entity.id
_entity.type
_entity.pdbx_description
1 polymer ?
#
loop_
_entity_poly.entity_id
_entity_poly.type
_entity_poly.pdbx_seq_one_letter_code
_entity_poly.pdbx_strand_id
1 'polypeptide(L)' 'MMNLSSNDRILRLMAGFGMVTVEYLSGIDWDIFLLVLGTWGLLTSAFGFCPFYKLLGHSSCPI' A
#
# COMPACT_ATOMS: atom_id res chain seq x y z
N MET A 1 10.89 2.80 -13.67
CA MET A 1 9.67 3.50 -14.11
C MET A 1 8.71 3.58 -12.93
N MET A 2 8.75 4.68 -12.18
CA MET A 2 7.85 4.92 -11.04
C MET A 2 6.48 5.35 -11.56
N ASN A 3 5.41 4.77 -11.02
CA ASN A 3 4.02 5.13 -11.38
C ASN A 3 3.31 5.87 -10.23
N LEU A 4 3.96 5.98 -9.06
CA LEU A 4 3.45 6.68 -7.89
C LEU A 4 4.23 7.96 -7.65
N SER A 5 3.51 9.04 -7.35
CA SER A 5 4.09 10.24 -6.75
C SER A 5 4.49 9.97 -5.30
N SER A 6 5.38 10.80 -4.76
CA SER A 6 5.84 10.72 -3.37
C SER A 6 4.66 10.81 -2.38
N ASN A 7 3.62 11.56 -2.71
CA ASN A 7 2.45 11.74 -1.86
C ASN A 7 1.61 10.45 -1.72
N ASP A 8 1.29 9.76 -2.83
CA ASP A 8 0.58 8.47 -2.80
C ASP A 8 1.38 7.40 -2.05
N ARG A 9 2.71 7.49 -2.16
CA ARG A 9 3.66 6.58 -1.51
C ARG A 9 3.56 6.70 0.01
N ILE A 10 3.57 7.93 0.53
CA ILE A 10 3.43 8.22 1.97
C ILE A 10 2.05 7.79 2.48
N LEU A 11 0.98 8.11 1.75
CA LEU A 11 -0.38 7.74 2.15
C LEU A 11 -0.54 6.22 2.28
N ARG A 12 -0.03 5.45 1.31
CA ARG A 12 -0.06 3.97 1.36
C ARG A 12 0.82 3.40 2.46
N LEU A 13 1.96 4.03 2.73
CA LEU A 13 2.87 3.61 3.79
C LEU A 13 2.18 3.79 5.17
N MET A 14 1.56 4.95 5.40
CA MET A 14 0.79 5.22 6.62
C MET A 14 -0.43 4.30 6.76
N ALA A 15 -1.21 4.12 5.69
CA ALA A 15 -2.38 3.25 5.70
C ALA A 15 -2.02 1.77 5.89
N GLY A 16 -0.99 1.29 5.19
CA GLY A 16 -0.52 -0.09 5.31
C GLY A 16 0.10 -0.39 6.67
N PHE A 17 0.89 0.55 7.20
CA PHE A 17 1.43 0.45 8.55
C PHE A 17 0.31 0.45 9.60
N GLY A 18 -0.69 1.33 9.45
CA GLY A 18 -1.86 1.37 10.33
C GLY A 18 -2.64 0.05 10.35
N MET A 19 -2.90 -0.55 9.18
CA MET A 19 -3.59 -1.84 9.09
C MET A 19 -2.83 -2.97 9.81
N VAL A 20 -1.53 -3.10 9.58
CA VAL A 20 -0.70 -4.13 10.24
C VAL A 20 -0.64 -3.89 11.75
N THR A 21 -0.56 -2.64 12.19
CA THR A 21 -0.50 -2.32 13.63
C THR A 21 -1.84 -2.62 14.31
N VAL A 22 -2.95 -2.30 13.66
CA VAL A 22 -4.30 -2.57 14.18
C VAL A 22 -4.58 -4.07 14.24
N GLU A 23 -4.22 -4.81 13.20
CA GLU A 23 -4.29 -6.28 13.19
C GLU A 23 -3.56 -6.89 14.38
N TYR A 24 -2.28 -6.54 14.55
CA TYR A 24 -1.43 -7.05 15.62
C TYR A 24 -2.00 -6.78 17.02
N LEU A 25 -2.71 -5.66 17.20
CA LEU A 25 -3.28 -5.25 18.48
C LEU A 25 -4.70 -5.76 18.72
N SER A 26 -5.48 -5.96 17.67
CA SER A 26 -6.93 -6.12 17.78
C SER A 26 -7.39 -7.58 17.83
N GLY A 27 -6.53 -8.54 17.51
CA GLY A 27 -6.84 -9.98 17.60
C GLY A 27 -8.06 -10.42 16.78
N ILE A 28 -8.36 -9.71 15.69
CA ILE A 28 -9.54 -9.92 14.84
C ILE A 28 -9.28 -11.10 13.88
N ASP A 29 -10.27 -11.98 13.67
CA ASP A 29 -10.20 -13.13 12.74
C ASP A 29 -9.90 -12.78 11.27
N TRP A 30 -9.86 -11.49 10.91
CA TRP A 30 -9.48 -10.97 9.60
C TRP A 30 -7.97 -10.77 9.45
N ASP A 31 -7.20 -11.39 10.34
CA ASP A 31 -5.74 -11.32 10.49
C ASP A 31 -5.02 -11.38 9.13
N ILE A 32 -5.26 -12.45 8.37
CA ILE A 32 -4.66 -12.66 7.06
C ILE A 32 -5.05 -11.60 6.02
N PHE A 33 -6.29 -11.11 6.05
CA PHE A 33 -6.74 -10.13 5.06
C PHE A 33 -6.13 -8.75 5.30
N LEU A 34 -6.08 -8.29 6.55
CA LEU A 34 -5.41 -7.03 6.90
C LEU A 34 -3.90 -7.12 6.68
N LEU A 35 -3.29 -8.27 6.98
CA LEU A 35 -1.85 -8.47 6.81
C LEU A 35 -1.48 -8.38 5.34
N VAL A 36 -2.23 -9.06 4.48
CA VAL A 36 -2.01 -9.04 3.03
C VAL A 36 -2.20 -7.63 2.46
N LEU A 37 -3.27 -6.92 2.81
CA LEU A 37 -3.49 -5.56 2.31
C LEU A 37 -2.47 -4.55 2.85
N GLY A 38 -2.12 -4.66 4.13
CA GLY A 38 -1.14 -3.80 4.79
C GLY A 38 0.27 -4.00 4.23
N THR A 39 0.72 -5.25 4.13
CA THR A 39 2.01 -5.60 3.52
C THR A 39 2.08 -5.25 2.05
N TRP A 40 0.99 -5.45 1.29
CA TRP A 40 0.91 -5.01 -0.11
C TRP A 40 1.05 -3.50 -0.25
N GLY A 41 0.37 -2.72 0.61
CA GLY A 41 0.51 -1.27 0.69
C GLY A 41 1.94 -0.83 0.96
N LEU A 42 2.60 -1.48 1.92
CA LEU A 42 4.01 -1.26 2.26
C LEU A 42 4.94 -1.61 1.09
N LEU A 43 4.79 -2.79 0.46
CA LEU A 43 5.63 -3.22 -0.66
C LEU A 43 5.51 -2.27 -1.85
N THR A 44 4.27 -1.95 -2.24
CA THR A 44 4.01 -1.04 -3.37
C THR A 44 4.51 0.37 -3.09
N SER A 45 4.47 0.81 -1.83
CA SER A 45 5.14 2.04 -1.41
C SER A 45 6.66 1.89 -1.51
N ALA A 46 7.31 0.85 -0.98
CA ALA A 46 8.76 0.68 -1.00
C ALA A 46 9.34 0.65 -2.42
N PHE A 47 8.68 -0.01 -3.38
CA PHE A 47 9.14 -0.07 -4.77
C PHE A 47 8.72 1.15 -5.62
N GLY A 48 7.84 2.03 -5.13
CA GLY A 48 7.31 3.17 -5.91
C GLY A 48 6.53 2.73 -7.16
N PHE A 49 6.03 1.51 -7.13
CA PHE A 49 5.37 0.86 -8.25
C PHE A 49 4.16 0.08 -7.74
N CYS A 50 2.98 0.44 -8.23
CA CYS A 50 1.75 -0.26 -7.94
C CYS A 50 1.27 -0.97 -9.22
N PRO A 51 1.21 -2.32 -9.25
CA PRO A 51 0.83 -3.06 -10.45
C PRO A 51 -0.63 -2.79 -10.85
N PHE A 52 -1.52 -2.48 -9.90
CA PHE A 52 -2.90 -2.07 -10.18
C PHE A 52 -2.97 -0.78 -11.00
N TYR A 53 -2.14 0.21 -10.66
CA TYR A 53 -2.07 1.47 -11.42
C TYR A 53 -1.57 1.22 -12.85
N LYS A 54 -0.58 0.34 -13.02
CA LYS A 54 -0.12 -0.08 -14.34
C LYS A 54 -1.20 -0.84 -15.13
N LEU A 55 -1.97 -1.70 -14.46
CA LEU A 55 -3.07 -2.46 -15.09
C LEU A 55 -4.22 -1.54 -15.55
N LEU A 56 -4.48 -0.47 -14.78
CA LEU A 56 -5.47 0.55 -15.08
C LEU A 56 -4.94 1.66 -16.02
N GLY A 57 -3.67 1.60 -16.44
CA GLY A 57 -3.05 2.64 -17.27
C GLY A 57 -2.94 4.01 -16.59
N HIS A 58 -3.06 4.07 -15.26
CA HIS A 58 -3.02 5.30 -14.48
C HIS A 58 -1.67 5.49 -13.80
N SER A 59 -1.16 6.72 -13.81
CA SER A 59 0.01 7.14 -13.05
C SER A 59 -0.34 8.39 -12.23
N SER A 60 -0.17 8.33 -10.90
CA SER A 60 -0.25 9.54 -10.05
C SER A 60 1.01 10.38 -10.12
N CYS A 61 2.08 9.87 -10.75
CA CYS A 61 3.30 10.62 -10.97
C CYS A 61 3.06 11.68 -12.06
N PRO A 62 3.35 12.97 -11.82
CA PRO A 62 3.38 13.94 -12.90
C PRO A 62 4.48 13.54 -13.87
N ILE A 63 4.13 13.42 -15.15
CA ILE A 63 5.11 13.32 -16.25
C ILE A 63 5.96 14.58 -16.34
#